data_AF-A0A3C1GI16-F1
#
_entry.id   AF-A0A3C1GI16-F1
#
_cell.length_a   1.000
_cell.length_b   1.000
_cell.length_c   1.000
_cell.angle_alpha   90.00
_cell.angle_beta   90.00
_cell.angle_gamma   90.00
#
_symmetry.space_group_name_H-M   'P 1'
#
loop_
_entity.id
_entity.type
_entity.pdbx_description
1 polymer ?
#
loop_
_entity_poly.entity_id
_entity_poly.type
_entity_poly.pdbx_seq_one_letter_code
_entity_poly.pdbx_strand_id
1 'polypeptide(L)'
;MGGEYHPPHLVLFRGAVESACGLASSAVGPFYCAADRRVYLDRSFFEALAQRFGAPGEFARAYVIAHEIGHHVQNQMGITAKMAQQRGGAGEARSNALSVQLELQADCFAGIWGHFARQRKLLDPGDVESGLAAAAAIGDDRIQRQSRDHVSPESFTHGSSAQRVRWFRAGLDSGAVRQCTAH
;
A
#
# COMPACT_ATOMS: atom_id res chain seq x y z
N MET A 1 -0.81 -19.73 -11.41
CA MET A 1 0.11 -19.04 -10.47
C MET A 1 0.18 -19.91 -9.22
N GLY A 2 1.35 -20.40 -8.86
CA GLY A 2 1.54 -21.41 -7.80
C GLY A 2 3.00 -21.52 -7.36
N GLY A 3 3.67 -20.38 -7.20
CA GLY A 3 5.02 -20.34 -6.63
C GLY A 3 4.97 -20.47 -5.11
N GLU A 4 6.06 -20.93 -4.52
CA GLU A 4 6.23 -20.99 -3.07
C GLU A 4 6.32 -19.57 -2.49
N TYR A 5 5.45 -19.27 -1.53
CA TYR A 5 5.46 -17.99 -0.83
C TYR A 5 6.56 -17.98 0.23
N HIS A 6 7.49 -17.04 0.11
CA HIS A 6 8.52 -16.82 1.11
C HIS A 6 8.12 -15.62 1.99
N PRO A 7 7.92 -15.73 3.30
CA PRO A 7 7.51 -14.59 4.10
C PRO A 7 8.60 -13.50 4.16
N PRO A 8 8.26 -12.20 4.13
CA PRO A 8 9.23 -11.12 4.32
C PRO A 8 9.60 -11.00 5.81
N HIS A 9 10.79 -10.45 6.07
CA HIS A 9 11.11 -10.00 7.43
C HIS A 9 10.51 -8.62 7.69
N LEU A 10 9.88 -8.46 8.86
CA LEU A 10 9.35 -7.18 9.33
C LEU A 10 10.40 -6.46 10.19
N VAL A 11 10.64 -5.18 9.90
CA VAL A 11 11.55 -4.31 10.66
C VAL A 11 10.75 -3.16 11.23
N LEU A 12 10.64 -3.10 12.57
CA LEU A 12 10.03 -1.96 13.25
C LEU A 12 11.10 -0.87 13.46
N PHE A 13 10.77 0.38 13.13
CA PHE A 13 11.68 1.51 13.35
C PHE A 13 10.94 2.75 13.86
N ARG A 14 11.71 3.78 14.21
CA ARG A 14 11.21 5.13 14.56
C ARG A 14 12.25 6.17 14.16
N GLY A 15 11.82 7.25 13.51
CA GLY A 15 12.68 8.37 13.10
C GLY A 15 13.38 8.13 11.76
N ALA A 16 14.27 7.13 11.69
CA ALA A 16 14.96 6.75 10.46
C ALA A 16 15.42 5.28 10.49
N VAL A 17 15.62 4.71 9.29
CA VAL A 17 16.15 3.36 9.10
C VAL A 17 16.97 3.29 7.82
N GLU A 18 18.08 2.56 7.88
CA GLU A 18 18.88 2.21 6.70
C GLU A 18 18.37 0.88 6.12
N SER A 19 18.07 0.86 4.83
CA SER A 19 17.62 -0.31 4.09
C SER A 19 18.48 -0.54 2.85
N ALA A 20 18.34 -1.68 2.18
CA ALA A 20 19.00 -1.88 0.89
C ALA A 20 18.47 -0.94 -0.23
N CYS A 21 17.35 -0.24 0.02
CA CYS A 21 16.78 0.78 -0.86
C CYS A 21 17.27 2.20 -0.52
N GLY A 22 18.16 2.34 0.47
CA GLY A 22 18.69 3.61 0.97
C GLY A 22 18.17 3.99 2.36
N LEU A 23 18.52 5.21 2.79
CA LEU A 23 18.07 5.80 4.04
C LEU A 23 16.62 6.29 3.91
N ALA A 24 15.73 5.79 4.77
CA ALA A 24 14.35 6.22 4.86
C ALA A 24 14.09 6.92 6.20
N SER A 25 13.37 8.04 6.19
CA SER A 25 12.92 8.73 7.40
C SER A 25 11.45 8.44 7.69
N SER A 26 10.98 8.72 8.90
CA SER A 26 9.55 8.63 9.25
C SER A 26 8.63 9.50 8.37
N ALA A 27 9.17 10.43 7.58
CA ALA A 27 8.39 11.22 6.64
C ALA A 27 7.83 10.39 5.47
N VAL A 28 8.45 9.25 5.12
CA VAL A 28 7.96 8.37 4.05
C VAL A 28 6.93 7.35 4.53
N GLY A 29 6.83 7.10 5.84
CA GLY A 29 5.95 6.09 6.41
C GLY A 29 6.47 4.64 6.26
N PRO A 30 5.61 3.64 6.48
CA PRO A 30 5.90 2.23 6.19
C PRO A 30 6.21 2.00 4.71
N PHE A 31 7.07 1.03 4.43
CA PHE A 31 7.44 0.70 3.04
C PHE A 31 7.98 -0.73 2.91
N TYR A 32 7.88 -1.29 1.71
CA TYR A 32 8.56 -2.51 1.29
C TYR A 32 9.81 -2.20 0.46
N CYS A 33 10.95 -2.82 0.79
CA CYS A 33 12.16 -2.74 -0.01
C CYS A 33 12.40 -4.03 -0.80
N ALA A 34 12.34 -3.93 -2.13
CA ALA A 34 12.53 -5.09 -3.01
C ALA A 34 13.96 -5.66 -3.00
N ALA A 35 14.96 -4.83 -2.69
CA ALA A 35 16.38 -5.20 -2.73
C ALA A 35 16.80 -6.13 -1.58
N ASP A 36 16.22 -5.94 -0.38
CA ASP A 36 16.44 -6.82 0.78
C ASP A 36 15.22 -7.70 1.14
N ARG A 37 14.09 -7.50 0.43
CA ARG A 37 12.82 -8.21 0.62
C ARG A 37 12.23 -8.04 2.02
N ARG A 38 12.38 -6.85 2.60
CA ARG A 38 11.88 -6.52 3.95
C ARG A 38 10.75 -5.52 3.90
N VAL A 39 9.87 -5.62 4.89
CA VAL A 39 8.83 -4.62 5.18
C VAL A 39 9.29 -3.82 6.39
N TYR A 40 9.35 -2.50 6.23
CA TYR A 40 9.74 -1.55 7.26
C TYR A 40 8.48 -0.84 7.77
N LEU A 41 8.25 -0.90 9.07
CA LEU A 41 7.06 -0.33 9.70
C LEU A 41 7.48 0.77 10.68
N ASP A 42 7.13 2.01 10.34
CA ASP A 42 7.35 3.15 11.23
C ASP A 42 6.30 3.17 12.35
N ARG A 43 6.75 3.07 13.59
CA ARG A 43 5.85 3.13 14.75
C ARG A 43 5.17 4.48 14.90
N SER A 44 5.84 5.60 14.56
CA SER A 44 5.21 6.93 14.62
C SER A 44 4.14 7.13 13.54
N PHE A 45 4.20 6.39 12.44
CA PHE A 45 3.16 6.46 11.43
C PHE A 45 1.82 5.94 11.95
N PHE A 46 1.81 4.87 12.75
CA PHE A 46 0.56 4.36 13.33
C PHE A 46 -0.07 5.31 14.34
N GLU A 47 0.75 6.08 15.07
CA GLU A 47 0.28 7.18 15.93
C GLU A 47 -0.36 8.28 15.06
N ALA A 48 0.28 8.65 13.96
CA ALA A 48 -0.25 9.64 13.01
C ALA A 48 -1.52 9.17 12.28
N LEU A 49 -1.63 7.88 11.95
CA LEU A 49 -2.81 7.29 11.29
C LEU A 49 -4.08 7.47 12.13
N ALA A 50 -3.96 7.22 13.44
CA ALA A 50 -5.04 7.44 14.38
C ALA A 50 -5.34 8.93 14.59
N GLN A 51 -4.30 9.76 14.83
CA GLN A 51 -4.49 11.14 15.28
C GLN A 51 -4.72 12.15 14.15
N ARG A 52 -4.00 12.05 13.04
CA ARG A 52 -4.03 13.02 11.93
C ARG A 52 -4.94 12.59 10.79
N PHE A 53 -4.98 11.30 10.52
CA PHE A 53 -5.69 10.76 9.35
C PHE A 53 -7.10 10.27 9.67
N GLY A 54 -7.47 10.22 10.96
CA GLY A 54 -8.81 9.86 11.40
C GLY A 54 -9.17 8.41 11.10
N ALA A 55 -8.16 7.55 10.99
CA ALA A 55 -8.31 6.11 10.79
C ALA A 55 -7.74 5.35 12.00
N PRO A 56 -8.38 5.47 13.19
CA PRO A 56 -7.98 4.70 14.36
C PRO A 56 -8.32 3.21 14.19
N GLY A 57 -7.79 2.39 15.10
CA GLY A 57 -8.15 0.98 15.18
C GLY A 57 -7.08 0.01 14.65
N GLU A 58 -7.22 -1.26 15.04
CA GLU A 58 -6.24 -2.29 14.72
C GLU A 58 -6.25 -2.64 13.24
N PHE A 59 -7.43 -2.62 12.62
CA PHE A 59 -7.57 -2.94 11.21
C PHE A 59 -6.98 -1.87 10.28
N ALA A 60 -7.01 -0.59 10.66
CA ALA A 60 -6.31 0.45 9.89
C ALA A 60 -4.79 0.19 9.84
N ARG A 61 -4.19 -0.30 10.94
CA ARG A 61 -2.79 -0.73 10.97
C ARG A 61 -2.59 -2.01 10.15
N ALA A 62 -3.50 -2.98 10.28
CA ALA A 62 -3.43 -4.22 9.54
C ALA A 62 -3.54 -4.02 8.02
N TYR A 63 -4.36 -3.06 7.57
CA TYR A 63 -4.45 -2.62 6.19
C TYR A 63 -3.09 -2.14 5.66
N VAL A 64 -2.41 -1.25 6.38
CA VAL A 64 -1.09 -0.73 5.99
C VAL A 64 -0.07 -1.87 5.91
N ILE A 65 -0.05 -2.75 6.90
CA ILE A 65 0.85 -3.92 6.89
C ILE A 65 0.53 -4.84 5.70
N ALA A 66 -0.75 -5.11 5.44
CA ALA A 66 -1.18 -5.94 4.33
C ALA A 66 -0.84 -5.32 2.96
N HIS A 67 -0.88 -3.99 2.86
CA HIS A 67 -0.43 -3.24 1.68
C HIS A 67 1.07 -3.44 1.43
N GLU A 68 1.92 -3.29 2.46
CA GLU A 68 3.36 -3.53 2.30
C GLU A 68 3.68 -5.00 1.97
N ILE A 69 2.92 -5.94 2.53
CA ILE A 69 3.00 -7.36 2.14
C ILE A 69 2.53 -7.54 0.68
N GLY A 70 1.58 -6.74 0.22
CA GLY A 70 1.16 -6.68 -1.18
C GLY A 70 2.33 -6.39 -2.11
N HIS A 71 3.16 -5.40 -1.80
CA HIS A 71 4.40 -5.13 -2.55
C HIS A 71 5.38 -6.30 -2.53
N HIS A 72 5.49 -7.00 -1.40
CA HIS A 72 6.29 -8.20 -1.34
C HIS A 72 5.78 -9.31 -2.26
N VAL A 73 4.47 -9.52 -2.32
CA VAL A 73 3.83 -10.48 -3.25
C VAL A 73 4.08 -10.07 -4.70
N GLN A 74 3.96 -8.78 -5.03
CA GLN A 74 4.29 -8.27 -6.37
C GLN A 74 5.74 -8.59 -6.77
N ASN A 75 6.67 -8.45 -5.82
CA ASN A 75 8.08 -8.75 -6.05
C ASN A 75 8.31 -10.24 -6.33
N GLN A 76 7.68 -11.13 -5.54
CA GLN A 76 7.76 -12.58 -5.77
C GLN A 76 7.13 -13.01 -7.09
N MET A 77 6.10 -12.31 -7.54
CA MET A 77 5.44 -12.55 -8.83
C MET A 77 6.20 -11.96 -10.02
N GLY A 78 7.32 -11.27 -9.79
CA GLY A 78 8.13 -10.60 -10.82
C GLY A 78 7.48 -9.31 -11.38
N ILE A 79 6.40 -8.84 -10.79
CA ILE A 79 5.67 -7.65 -11.24
C ILE A 79 6.52 -6.39 -11.01
N THR A 80 7.15 -6.27 -9.84
CA THR A 80 8.00 -5.12 -9.50
C THR A 80 9.14 -4.95 -10.52
N ALA A 81 9.83 -6.04 -10.87
CA ALA A 81 10.90 -6.00 -11.87
C ALA A 81 10.39 -5.63 -13.26
N LYS A 82 9.25 -6.18 -13.69
CA LYS A 82 8.62 -5.86 -14.97
C LYS A 82 8.24 -4.38 -15.07
N MET A 83 7.66 -3.81 -14.02
CA MET A 83 7.30 -2.39 -14.00
C MET A 83 8.53 -1.48 -13.96
N ALA A 84 9.58 -1.85 -13.23
CA ALA A 84 10.84 -1.10 -13.23
C ALA A 84 11.46 -1.02 -14.64
N GLN A 85 11.44 -2.12 -15.40
CA GLN A 85 11.89 -2.13 -16.80
C GLN A 85 11.06 -1.18 -17.68
N GLN A 86 9.74 -1.14 -17.49
CA GLN A 86 8.86 -0.25 -18.26
C GLN A 86 9.09 1.24 -17.93
N ARG A 87 9.54 1.56 -16.71
CA ARG A 87 9.88 2.92 -16.29
C ARG A 87 11.20 3.42 -16.85
N GLY A 88 12.19 2.54 -17.06
CA GLY A 88 13.56 2.90 -17.46
C GLY A 88 13.71 3.67 -18.79
N GLY A 89 12.65 3.75 -19.60
CA GLY A 89 12.60 4.59 -20.81
C GLY A 89 11.33 5.45 -20.91
N ALA A 90 10.60 5.61 -19.81
CA ALA A 90 9.34 6.36 -19.77
C ALA A 90 9.58 7.81 -19.32
N GLY A 91 8.83 8.76 -19.89
CA GLY A 91 8.74 10.12 -19.33
C GLY A 91 8.03 10.12 -17.97
N GLU A 92 8.22 11.20 -17.20
CA GLU A 92 7.73 11.34 -15.82
C GLU A 92 6.25 10.96 -15.65
N ALA A 93 5.35 11.49 -16.49
CA ALA A 93 3.92 11.20 -16.41
C ALA A 93 3.61 9.69 -16.53
N ARG A 94 4.32 8.98 -17.41
CA ARG A 94 4.15 7.53 -17.58
C ARG A 94 4.76 6.76 -16.41
N SER A 95 5.89 7.22 -15.89
CA SER A 95 6.51 6.64 -14.69
C SER A 95 5.59 6.78 -13.47
N ASN A 96 4.94 7.93 -13.29
CA ASN A 96 3.95 8.17 -12.24
C ASN A 96 2.72 7.27 -12.40
N ALA A 97 2.19 7.14 -13.63
CA ALA A 97 1.09 6.22 -13.89
C ALA A 97 1.44 4.76 -13.54
N LEU A 98 2.67 4.31 -13.86
CA LEU A 98 3.18 3.00 -13.47
C LEU A 98 3.41 2.88 -11.94
N SER A 99 3.69 3.97 -11.23
CA SER A 99 3.71 3.97 -9.76
C SER A 99 2.32 3.77 -9.19
N VAL A 100 1.36 4.57 -9.63
CA VAL A 100 -0.03 4.46 -9.20
C VAL A 100 -0.58 3.05 -9.47
N GLN A 101 -0.30 2.44 -10.63
CA GLN A 101 -0.75 1.07 -10.92
C GLN A 101 -0.19 0.03 -9.94
N LEU A 102 1.08 0.15 -9.55
CA LEU A 102 1.72 -0.76 -8.60
C LEU A 102 1.07 -0.63 -7.20
N GLU A 103 0.86 0.60 -6.74
CA GLU A 103 0.27 0.93 -5.44
C GLU A 103 -1.18 0.46 -5.34
N LEU A 104 -1.98 0.70 -6.39
CA LEU A 104 -3.38 0.26 -6.44
C LEU A 104 -3.51 -1.27 -6.48
N GLN A 105 -2.57 -1.97 -7.12
CA GLN A 105 -2.54 -3.42 -7.04
C GLN A 105 -2.19 -3.92 -5.63
N ALA A 106 -1.30 -3.25 -4.91
CA ALA A 106 -1.00 -3.57 -3.51
C ALA A 106 -2.23 -3.35 -2.61
N ASP A 107 -3.02 -2.30 -2.84
CA ASP A 107 -4.32 -2.10 -2.17
C ASP A 107 -5.28 -3.26 -2.44
N CYS A 108 -5.34 -3.75 -3.68
CA CYS A 108 -6.16 -4.91 -4.00
C CYS A 108 -5.68 -6.18 -3.30
N PHE A 109 -4.37 -6.42 -3.20
CA PHE A 109 -3.82 -7.54 -2.42
C PHE A 109 -4.12 -7.42 -0.93
N ALA A 110 -4.07 -6.22 -0.35
CA ALA A 110 -4.54 -5.98 1.01
C ALA A 110 -6.02 -6.31 1.17
N GLY A 111 -6.84 -6.02 0.15
CA GLY A 111 -8.25 -6.41 0.09
C GLY A 111 -8.43 -7.92 0.14
N ILE A 112 -7.68 -8.67 -0.68
CA ILE A 112 -7.70 -10.13 -0.68
C ILE A 112 -7.35 -10.69 0.71
N TRP A 113 -6.34 -10.13 1.36
CA TRP A 113 -6.03 -10.51 2.75
C TRP A 113 -7.23 -10.27 3.66
N GLY A 114 -7.88 -9.10 3.57
CA GLY A 114 -9.09 -8.77 4.32
C GLY A 114 -10.24 -9.75 4.06
N HIS A 115 -10.42 -10.21 2.81
CA HIS A 115 -11.43 -11.21 2.45
C HIS A 115 -11.25 -12.50 3.26
N PHE A 116 -10.01 -12.99 3.30
CA PHE A 116 -9.65 -14.22 3.98
C PHE A 116 -9.58 -14.07 5.50
N ALA A 117 -9.26 -12.88 6.00
CA ALA A 117 -9.32 -12.55 7.43
C ALA A 117 -10.78 -12.54 7.92
N ARG A 118 -11.70 -11.96 7.14
CA ARG A 118 -13.16 -11.99 7.42
C ARG A 118 -13.68 -13.42 7.49
N GLN A 119 -13.33 -14.27 6.53
CA GLN A 119 -13.73 -15.69 6.53
C GLN A 119 -13.22 -16.45 7.76
N ARG A 120 -12.04 -16.10 8.27
CA ARG A 120 -11.45 -16.66 9.48
C ARG A 120 -11.96 -16.03 10.77
N LYS A 121 -12.94 -15.10 10.69
CA LYS A 121 -13.48 -14.34 11.83
C LYS A 121 -12.40 -13.60 12.62
N LEU A 122 -11.39 -13.09 11.91
CA LEU A 122 -10.34 -12.24 12.49
C LEU A 122 -10.72 -10.76 12.49
N LEU A 123 -11.86 -10.40 11.88
CA LEU A 123 -12.33 -9.02 11.71
C LEU A 123 -13.66 -8.82 12.41
N ASP A 124 -13.77 -7.72 13.15
CA ASP A 124 -15.03 -7.23 13.70
C ASP A 124 -15.86 -6.49 12.62
N PRO A 125 -17.19 -6.34 12.81
CA PRO A 125 -18.06 -5.69 11.82
C PRO A 125 -17.64 -4.26 11.42
N GLY A 126 -16.95 -3.51 12.29
CA GLY A 126 -16.46 -2.15 12.03
C GLY A 126 -15.04 -2.07 11.46
N ASP A 127 -14.32 -3.19 11.38
CA ASP A 127 -12.94 -3.21 10.94
C ASP A 127 -12.82 -2.88 9.46
N VAL A 128 -13.65 -3.49 8.61
CA VAL A 128 -13.66 -3.25 7.17
C VAL A 128 -13.79 -1.76 6.84
N GLU A 129 -14.72 -1.06 7.50
CA GLU A 129 -14.90 0.38 7.31
C GLU A 129 -13.69 1.18 7.78
N SER A 130 -13.03 0.76 8.85
CA SER A 130 -11.79 1.39 9.32
C SER A 130 -10.65 1.25 8.31
N GLY A 131 -10.55 0.11 7.62
CA GLY A 131 -9.55 -0.09 6.56
C GLY A 131 -9.88 0.69 5.29
N LEU A 132 -11.16 0.80 4.92
CA LEU A 132 -11.61 1.68 3.84
C LEU A 132 -11.32 3.15 4.16
N ALA A 133 -11.53 3.57 5.40
CA ALA A 133 -11.20 4.90 5.87
C ALA A 133 -9.69 5.15 5.81
N ALA A 134 -8.86 4.18 6.22
CA ALA A 134 -7.41 4.25 6.10
C ALA A 134 -6.97 4.36 4.62
N ALA A 135 -7.54 3.53 3.75
CA ALA A 135 -7.27 3.57 2.31
C ALA A 135 -7.58 4.95 1.70
N ALA A 136 -8.72 5.54 2.10
CA ALA A 136 -9.12 6.89 1.70
C ALA A 136 -8.27 7.99 2.36
N ALA A 137 -7.68 7.74 3.53
CA ALA A 137 -6.98 8.78 4.28
C ALA A 137 -5.59 9.10 3.73
N ILE A 138 -4.95 8.11 3.11
CA ILE A 138 -3.57 8.20 2.61
C ILE A 138 -3.52 8.30 1.07
N GLY A 139 -4.63 8.64 0.41
CA GLY A 139 -4.63 8.98 -1.01
C GLY A 139 -3.92 10.31 -1.27
N ASP A 140 -3.20 10.41 -2.39
CA ASP A 140 -2.36 11.57 -2.72
C ASP A 140 -3.18 12.86 -2.77
N ASP A 141 -4.42 12.81 -3.26
CA ASP A 141 -5.32 13.97 -3.33
C ASP A 141 -5.69 14.51 -1.94
N ARG A 142 -5.83 13.63 -0.94
CA ARG A 142 -6.12 14.05 0.43
C ARG A 142 -4.88 14.60 1.12
N ILE A 143 -3.73 13.96 0.93
CA ILE A 143 -2.44 14.43 1.47
C ILE A 143 -2.08 15.79 0.87
N GLN A 144 -2.26 15.98 -0.44
CA GLN A 144 -2.02 17.25 -1.10
C GLN A 144 -2.96 18.34 -0.58
N ARG A 145 -4.28 18.09 -0.44
CA ARG A 145 -5.22 19.06 0.16
C ARG A 145 -4.87 19.49 1.58
N GLN A 146 -4.17 18.66 2.34
CA GLN A 146 -3.71 19.00 3.70
C GLN A 146 -2.41 19.81 3.72
N SER A 147 -1.66 19.82 2.61
CA SER A 147 -0.32 20.42 2.54
C SER A 147 -0.20 21.56 1.53
N ARG A 148 -1.15 21.70 0.60
CA ARG A 148 -1.16 22.67 -0.51
C ARG A 148 -2.60 23.07 -0.86
N ASP A 149 -2.75 24.21 -1.54
CA ASP A 149 -4.06 24.76 -1.94
C ASP A 149 -4.71 24.03 -3.13
N HIS A 150 -3.92 23.31 -3.94
CA HIS A 150 -4.37 22.69 -5.18
C HIS A 150 -3.81 21.28 -5.36
N VAL A 151 -4.64 20.40 -5.92
CA VAL A 151 -4.34 18.99 -6.21
C VAL A 151 -3.85 18.83 -7.65
N SER A 152 -2.72 18.15 -7.84
CA SER A 152 -2.13 17.88 -9.15
C SER A 152 -2.12 16.36 -9.40
N PRO A 153 -3.09 15.81 -10.15
CA PRO A 153 -3.17 14.37 -10.42
C PRO A 153 -1.96 13.82 -11.17
N GLU A 154 -1.31 14.60 -12.03
CA GLU A 154 -0.10 14.16 -12.75
C GLU A 154 1.11 13.88 -11.83
N SER A 155 1.10 14.40 -10.60
CA SER A 155 2.16 14.18 -9.61
C SER A 155 1.92 13.00 -8.68
N PHE A 156 0.80 12.28 -8.83
CA PHE A 156 0.45 11.17 -7.93
C PHE A 156 1.40 9.99 -8.12
N THR A 157 1.81 9.39 -7.00
CA THR A 157 2.63 8.18 -6.97
C THR A 157 1.91 7.02 -6.29
N HIS A 158 0.95 7.28 -5.39
CA HIS A 158 0.16 6.30 -4.64
C HIS A 158 -1.31 6.22 -5.09
N GLY A 159 -1.76 7.22 -5.85
CA GLY A 159 -3.09 7.29 -6.41
C GLY A 159 -4.08 8.04 -5.52
N SER A 160 -5.24 8.36 -6.09
CA SER A 160 -6.29 9.09 -5.36
C SER A 160 -6.97 8.20 -4.32
N SER A 161 -7.49 8.85 -3.27
CA SER A 161 -8.30 8.24 -2.21
C SER A 161 -9.40 7.33 -2.77
N ALA A 162 -10.08 7.78 -3.83
CA ALA A 162 -11.14 7.01 -4.49
C ALA A 162 -10.62 5.77 -5.24
N GLN A 163 -9.45 5.85 -5.88
CA GLN A 163 -8.82 4.70 -6.52
C GLN A 163 -8.39 3.66 -5.48
N ARG A 164 -7.74 4.10 -4.39
CA ARG A 164 -7.28 3.21 -3.33
C ARG A 164 -8.42 2.42 -2.68
N VAL A 165 -9.51 3.12 -2.33
CA VAL A 165 -10.75 2.49 -1.82
C VAL A 165 -11.33 1.49 -2.83
N ARG A 166 -11.40 1.86 -4.12
CA ARG A 166 -11.94 1.00 -5.16
C ARG A 166 -11.16 -0.32 -5.26
N TRP A 167 -9.83 -0.24 -5.31
CA TRP A 167 -8.99 -1.43 -5.46
C TRP A 167 -8.96 -2.29 -4.20
N PHE A 168 -8.92 -1.67 -3.02
CA PHE A 168 -9.07 -2.40 -1.76
C PHE A 168 -10.40 -3.16 -1.71
N ARG A 169 -11.53 -2.52 -2.08
CA ARG A 169 -12.84 -3.19 -2.17
C ARG A 169 -12.85 -4.33 -3.18
N ALA A 170 -12.27 -4.15 -4.37
CA ALA A 170 -12.21 -5.19 -5.39
C ALA A 170 -11.53 -6.47 -4.88
N GLY A 171 -10.43 -6.34 -4.14
CA GLY A 171 -9.76 -7.45 -3.49
C GLY A 171 -10.60 -8.07 -2.36
N LEU A 172 -11.20 -7.23 -1.51
CA LEU A 172 -12.00 -7.63 -0.36
C LEU A 172 -13.26 -8.41 -0.75
N ASP A 173 -13.91 -8.01 -1.83
CA ASP A 173 -15.13 -8.65 -2.32
C ASP A 173 -14.82 -9.95 -3.05
N SER A 174 -13.79 -9.95 -3.89
CA SER A 174 -13.49 -11.09 -4.75
C SER A 174 -12.62 -12.18 -4.12
N GLY A 175 -11.70 -11.82 -3.23
CA GLY A 175 -10.66 -12.72 -2.71
C GLY A 175 -9.72 -13.28 -3.79
N ALA A 176 -9.68 -12.67 -4.99
CA ALA A 176 -9.06 -13.29 -6.17
C ALA A 176 -8.00 -12.40 -6.83
N VAL A 177 -6.76 -12.91 -6.91
CA VAL A 177 -5.60 -12.21 -7.50
C VAL A 177 -5.87 -11.72 -8.94
N ARG A 178 -6.65 -12.48 -9.72
CA ARG A 178 -7.02 -12.11 -11.10
C ARG A 178 -7.83 -10.82 -11.20
N GLN A 179 -8.45 -10.37 -10.11
CA GLN A 179 -9.19 -9.11 -10.05
C GLN A 179 -8.30 -7.92 -9.71
N CYS A 180 -7.01 -8.15 -9.41
CA CYS A 180 -6.03 -7.13 -9.05
C CYS A 180 -5.12 -6.74 -10.22
N THR A 181 -5.66 -6.69 -11.44
CA THR A 181 -4.92 -6.24 -12.63
C THR A 181 -5.43 -4.89 -13.05
N ALA A 182 -4.66 -3.83 -12.80
CA ALA A 182 -4.94 -2.52 -13.38
C ALA A 182 -4.82 -2.62 -14.91
N HIS A 183 -5.94 -2.46 -15.61
CA HIS A 183 -5.98 -2.25 -17.06
C HIS A 183 -5.53 -0.83 -17.40
#